data_AF-A0A5N5D200-F1
#
_entry.id   AF-A0A5N5D200-F1
#
_cell.length_a   1.000
_cell.length_b   1.000
_cell.length_c   1.000
_cell.angle_alpha   90.00
_cell.angle_beta   90.00
_cell.angle_gamma   90.00
#
_symmetry.space_group_name_H-M   'P 1'
#
loop_
_entity.id
_entity.type
_entity.pdbx_description
1 polymer ?
#
loop_
_entity_poly.entity_id
_entity_poly.type
_entity_poly.pdbx_seq_one_letter_code
_entity_poly.pdbx_strand_id
1 'polypeptide(L)'
;MKVAAVIASALVSAGLGSAVPVDPRFPDTGPFKMIVLAYEQPIHYSYVKASGGFFYIGKETNSTCGDVEPVLDGPNSAGALNTYGDGTLDTQQTYIDISGAAGGIFSYLGPLYNSITFDHVTDKFTRVAGPDISQLYYDGGNWLACPTQTYGEYIVYADKAYGHEVGKENCIPFEIRTDKVDEPQACKYL
;
A
#
# COMPACT_ATOMS: atom_id res chain seq x y z
N MET A 1 64.51 33.83 9.83
CA MET A 1 63.07 33.80 9.46
C MET A 1 62.95 33.29 8.03
N LYS A 2 62.25 32.18 7.80
CA LYS A 2 61.60 31.81 6.54
C LYS A 2 60.73 30.58 6.82
N VAL A 3 59.43 30.83 6.88
CA VAL A 3 58.37 29.86 7.17
C VAL A 3 58.05 29.14 5.86
N ALA A 4 58.14 27.81 5.83
CA ALA A 4 57.66 27.01 4.72
C ALA A 4 56.20 26.62 4.99
N ALA A 5 55.29 27.17 4.20
CA ALA A 5 53.87 26.87 4.27
C ALA A 5 53.58 25.55 3.54
N VAL A 6 53.04 24.58 4.29
CA VAL A 6 52.46 23.34 3.74
C VAL A 6 51.01 23.65 3.38
N ILE A 7 50.66 23.62 2.10
CA ILE A 7 49.26 23.72 1.65
C ILE A 7 48.79 22.30 1.30
N ALA A 8 48.15 21.65 2.27
CA ALA A 8 47.41 20.41 2.04
C ALA A 8 46.06 20.78 1.40
N SER A 9 45.90 20.43 0.12
CA SER A 9 44.62 20.60 -0.58
C SER A 9 43.70 19.43 -0.23
N ALA A 10 42.69 19.68 0.59
CA ALA A 10 41.62 18.71 0.86
C ALA A 10 40.63 18.72 -0.32
N LEU A 11 40.62 17.63 -1.10
CA LEU A 11 39.56 17.35 -2.07
C LEU A 11 38.32 16.93 -1.31
N VAL A 12 37.35 17.85 -1.18
CA VAL A 12 36.00 17.52 -0.72
C VAL A 12 35.24 16.92 -1.90
N SER A 13 35.17 15.59 -1.95
CA SER A 13 34.24 14.89 -2.83
C SER A 13 32.83 15.04 -2.26
N ALA A 14 32.15 16.13 -2.64
CA ALA A 14 30.71 16.24 -2.44
C ALA A 14 30.01 15.24 -3.38
N GLY A 15 29.70 14.06 -2.87
CA GLY A 15 28.83 13.09 -3.53
C GLY A 15 27.42 13.67 -3.60
N LEU A 16 27.11 14.41 -4.67
CA LEU A 16 25.75 14.68 -5.07
C LEU A 16 25.18 13.34 -5.56
N GLY A 17 24.48 12.63 -4.67
CA GLY A 17 23.60 11.55 -5.09
C GLY A 17 22.52 12.16 -5.97
N SER A 18 22.66 12.04 -7.29
CA SER A 18 21.61 12.40 -8.23
C SER A 18 20.40 11.52 -7.93
N ALA A 19 19.41 12.07 -7.23
CA ALA A 19 18.10 11.43 -7.13
C ALA A 19 17.59 11.23 -8.56
N VAL A 20 17.33 9.98 -8.92
CA VAL A 20 16.74 9.65 -10.23
C VAL A 20 15.42 10.42 -10.35
N PRO A 21 15.16 11.11 -11.46
CA PRO A 21 13.88 11.80 -11.66
C PRO A 21 12.72 10.80 -11.49
N VAL A 22 11.82 11.09 -10.56
CA VAL A 22 10.59 10.32 -10.35
C VAL A 22 9.50 10.88 -11.26
N ASP A 23 8.76 10.02 -11.96
CA ASP A 23 7.59 10.45 -12.74
C ASP A 23 6.53 11.05 -11.80
N PRO A 24 6.08 12.31 -12.02
CA PRO A 24 5.10 12.97 -11.16
C PRO A 24 3.75 12.23 -11.03
N ARG A 25 3.43 11.32 -11.95
CA ARG A 25 2.22 10.46 -11.90
C ARG A 25 2.36 9.33 -10.89
N PHE A 26 3.59 9.00 -10.53
CA PHE A 26 3.95 7.90 -9.64
C PHE A 26 4.89 8.41 -8.53
N PRO A 27 4.43 9.33 -7.66
CA PRO A 27 5.20 9.70 -6.47
C PRO A 27 5.13 8.58 -5.42
N ASP A 28 6.06 8.59 -4.48
CA ASP A 28 6.05 7.76 -3.26
C ASP A 28 5.32 8.43 -2.08
N THR A 29 4.82 9.66 -2.26
CA THR A 29 4.07 10.43 -1.26
C THR A 29 2.73 10.97 -1.78
N GLY A 30 1.79 11.24 -0.85
CA GLY A 30 0.47 11.79 -1.13
C GLY A 30 -0.57 10.76 -1.59
N PRO A 31 -1.81 11.21 -1.88
CA PRO A 31 -2.96 10.35 -2.12
C PRO A 31 -2.84 9.51 -3.39
N PHE A 32 -3.30 8.25 -3.32
CA PHE A 32 -3.20 7.32 -4.44
C PHE A 32 -4.35 6.30 -4.48
N LYS A 33 -4.56 5.73 -5.67
CA LYS A 33 -5.39 4.53 -5.89
C LYS A 33 -4.50 3.31 -6.08
N MET A 34 -5.03 2.14 -5.75
CA MET A 34 -4.34 0.85 -5.85
C MET A 34 -4.79 0.06 -7.07
N ILE A 35 -3.83 -0.34 -7.91
CA ILE A 35 -4.08 -1.09 -9.15
C ILE A 35 -3.24 -2.37 -9.14
N VAL A 36 -3.86 -3.48 -9.51
CA VAL A 36 -3.25 -4.81 -9.55
C VAL A 36 -2.32 -4.95 -10.76
N LEU A 37 -1.07 -5.34 -10.52
CA LEU A 37 -0.14 -5.83 -11.53
C LEU A 37 0.07 -7.34 -11.34
N ALA A 38 -0.70 -8.14 -12.07
CA ALA A 38 -0.55 -9.60 -12.16
C ALA A 38 -0.52 -10.03 -13.63
N TYR A 39 0.66 -10.02 -14.26
CA TYR A 39 0.78 -10.23 -15.71
C TYR A 39 0.15 -11.58 -16.14
N GLU A 40 -0.60 -11.57 -17.25
CA GLU A 40 -1.35 -12.72 -17.80
C GLU A 40 -2.43 -13.32 -16.87
N GLN A 41 -2.77 -12.64 -15.78
CA GLN A 41 -3.85 -13.04 -14.88
C GLN A 41 -5.14 -12.25 -15.14
N PRO A 42 -6.32 -12.83 -14.88
CA PRO A 42 -7.61 -12.15 -15.13
C PRO A 42 -7.81 -10.89 -14.27
N ILE A 43 -7.05 -10.76 -13.18
CA ILE A 43 -7.10 -9.62 -12.27
C ILE A 43 -6.17 -8.46 -12.67
N HIS A 44 -5.37 -8.61 -13.73
CA HIS A 44 -4.44 -7.56 -14.18
C HIS A 44 -5.18 -6.24 -14.47
N TYR A 45 -4.64 -5.12 -13.98
CA TYR A 45 -5.23 -3.78 -14.02
C TYR A 45 -6.59 -3.62 -13.34
N SER A 46 -7.04 -4.59 -12.54
CA SER A 46 -8.18 -4.40 -11.66
C SER A 46 -7.81 -3.47 -10.50
N TYR A 47 -8.80 -2.76 -9.96
CA TYR A 47 -8.62 -1.97 -8.74
C TYR A 47 -8.70 -2.85 -7.49
N VAL A 48 -7.90 -2.49 -6.48
CA VAL A 48 -8.11 -2.99 -5.12
C VAL A 48 -9.17 -2.12 -4.46
N LYS A 49 -10.30 -2.72 -4.12
CA LYS A 49 -11.52 -2.07 -3.61
C LYS A 49 -11.75 -2.39 -2.14
N ALA A 50 -12.42 -1.48 -1.42
CA ALA A 50 -12.63 -1.59 0.04
C ALA A 50 -14.08 -1.94 0.36
N SER A 51 -14.33 -3.01 1.12
CA SER A 51 -15.68 -3.45 1.46
C SER A 51 -15.67 -4.26 2.75
N GLY A 52 -16.62 -4.05 3.65
CA GLY A 52 -16.82 -4.87 4.84
C GLY A 52 -15.63 -4.94 5.80
N GLY A 53 -14.71 -3.97 5.75
CA GLY A 53 -13.50 -3.93 6.59
C GLY A 53 -12.25 -4.55 5.94
N PHE A 54 -12.36 -5.05 4.71
CA PHE A 54 -11.26 -5.70 3.98
C PHE A 54 -11.04 -5.10 2.59
N PHE A 55 -9.87 -5.40 2.03
CA PHE A 55 -9.56 -5.08 0.64
C PHE A 55 -9.76 -6.30 -0.27
N TYR A 56 -10.37 -6.05 -1.43
CA TYR A 56 -10.77 -7.04 -2.41
C TYR A 56 -10.35 -6.64 -3.82
N ILE A 57 -10.37 -7.62 -4.72
CA ILE A 57 -10.31 -7.43 -6.18
C ILE A 57 -11.57 -8.08 -6.77
N GLY A 58 -12.22 -7.40 -7.71
CA GLY A 58 -13.45 -7.89 -8.35
C GLY A 58 -14.73 -7.75 -7.52
N LYS A 59 -14.64 -7.19 -6.30
CA LYS A 59 -15.78 -6.85 -5.44
C LYS A 59 -16.04 -5.35 -5.48
N GLU A 60 -17.31 -4.94 -5.51
CA GLU A 60 -17.69 -3.53 -5.41
C GLU A 60 -17.26 -2.93 -4.06
N THR A 61 -16.83 -1.67 -4.10
CA THR A 61 -16.55 -0.90 -2.90
C THR A 61 -17.86 -0.62 -2.17
N ASN A 62 -17.86 -0.83 -0.86
CA ASN A 62 -18.96 -0.42 0.00
C ASN A 62 -18.54 0.85 0.75
N SER A 63 -19.12 1.99 0.38
CA SER A 63 -18.75 3.27 0.98
C SER A 63 -19.91 4.28 0.95
N THR A 64 -19.75 5.35 1.73
CA THR A 64 -20.60 6.55 1.67
C THR A 64 -20.61 7.27 0.32
N CYS A 65 -19.65 6.95 -0.56
CA CYS A 65 -19.55 7.47 -1.93
C CYS A 65 -20.08 6.49 -2.98
N GLY A 66 -20.58 5.32 -2.59
CA GLY A 66 -20.95 4.22 -3.50
C GLY A 66 -19.76 3.35 -3.91
N ASP A 67 -19.86 2.74 -5.09
CA ASP A 67 -18.78 1.93 -5.67
C ASP A 67 -17.73 2.84 -6.34
N VAL A 68 -16.71 3.21 -5.56
CA VAL A 68 -15.58 4.04 -6.00
C VAL A 68 -14.26 3.35 -5.68
N GLU A 69 -13.18 3.66 -6.40
CA GLU A 69 -11.86 3.14 -6.01
C GLU A 69 -11.39 3.84 -4.73
N PRO A 70 -10.98 3.08 -3.70
CA PRO A 70 -10.52 3.68 -2.47
C PRO A 70 -9.26 4.50 -2.70
N VAL A 71 -9.27 5.73 -2.18
CA VAL A 71 -8.07 6.57 -2.12
C VAL A 71 -7.41 6.37 -0.76
N LEU A 72 -6.13 6.00 -0.78
CA LEU A 72 -5.29 5.88 0.40
C LEU A 72 -4.27 7.02 0.45
N ASP A 73 -3.72 7.26 1.63
CA ASP A 73 -2.61 8.18 1.87
C ASP A 73 -1.57 7.55 2.82
N GLY A 74 -0.31 7.86 2.55
CA GLY A 74 0.87 7.22 3.14
C GLY A 74 1.54 6.19 2.21
N PRO A 75 2.36 5.28 2.75
CA PRO A 75 2.71 5.14 4.16
C PRO A 75 3.47 6.35 4.72
N ASN A 76 3.28 6.67 6.00
CA ASN A 76 4.06 7.69 6.69
C ASN A 76 5.45 7.15 7.11
N SER A 77 6.25 7.95 7.82
CA SER A 77 7.60 7.55 8.27
C SER A 77 7.61 6.38 9.27
N ALA A 78 6.49 6.08 9.91
CA ALA A 78 6.32 4.90 10.76
C ALA A 78 5.84 3.67 9.97
N GLY A 79 5.66 3.79 8.65
CA GLY A 79 5.12 2.75 7.79
C GLY A 79 3.61 2.55 7.94
N ALA A 80 2.88 3.53 8.50
CA ALA A 80 1.43 3.43 8.66
C ALA A 80 0.70 3.98 7.43
N LEU A 81 -0.34 3.26 7.00
CA LEU A 81 -1.15 3.55 5.82
C LEU A 81 -2.62 3.78 6.21
N ASN A 82 -3.25 4.79 5.63
CA ASN A 82 -4.61 5.22 5.98
C ASN A 82 -5.45 5.44 4.73
N THR A 83 -6.77 5.40 4.85
CA THR A 83 -7.62 5.99 3.82
C THR A 83 -7.45 7.50 3.78
N TYR A 84 -7.68 8.10 2.63
CA TYR A 84 -7.66 9.55 2.50
C TYR A 84 -8.78 10.19 3.35
N GLY A 85 -8.44 11.29 4.04
CA GLY A 85 -9.36 12.13 4.79
C GLY A 85 -9.12 13.60 4.41
N ASP A 86 -10.19 14.39 4.41
CA ASP A 86 -10.18 15.81 4.02
C ASP A 86 -10.25 16.77 5.22
N GLY A 87 -10.14 16.23 6.44
CA GLY A 87 -10.29 16.97 7.70
C GLY A 87 -11.73 17.15 8.18
N THR A 88 -12.73 16.82 7.35
CA THR A 88 -14.14 16.70 7.76
C THR A 88 -14.51 15.24 8.01
N LEU A 89 -13.96 14.33 7.21
CA LEU A 89 -14.10 12.89 7.36
C LEU A 89 -12.81 12.28 7.90
N ASP A 90 -12.92 11.55 9.01
CA ASP A 90 -11.79 10.88 9.66
C ASP A 90 -11.22 9.75 8.78
N THR A 91 -9.90 9.64 8.75
CA THR A 91 -9.21 8.55 8.08
C THR A 91 -9.48 7.21 8.75
N GLN A 92 -9.54 6.13 7.96
CA GLN A 92 -9.62 4.76 8.44
C GLN A 92 -8.23 4.13 8.36
N GLN A 93 -7.69 3.77 9.51
CA GLN A 93 -6.38 3.12 9.62
C GLN A 93 -6.41 1.74 8.99
N THR A 94 -5.52 1.50 8.04
CA THR A 94 -5.32 0.17 7.46
C THR A 94 -4.38 -0.66 8.33
N TYR A 95 -4.50 -1.99 8.24
CA TYR A 95 -3.65 -2.91 8.96
C TYR A 95 -3.63 -4.28 8.27
N ILE A 96 -2.66 -5.10 8.64
CA ILE A 96 -2.64 -6.53 8.34
C ILE A 96 -3.17 -7.28 9.57
N ASP A 97 -4.24 -8.05 9.41
CA ASP A 97 -4.78 -8.90 10.48
C ASP A 97 -4.06 -10.24 10.48
N ILE A 98 -3.17 -10.43 11.44
CA ILE A 98 -2.36 -11.65 11.60
C ILE A 98 -3.00 -12.67 12.54
N SER A 99 -4.24 -12.43 13.00
CA SER A 99 -4.95 -13.38 13.84
C SER A 99 -5.13 -14.71 13.12
N GLY A 100 -5.19 -15.83 13.86
CA GLY A 100 -5.10 -17.17 13.26
C GLY A 100 -6.12 -17.46 12.15
N ALA A 101 -7.33 -16.90 12.23
CA ALA A 101 -8.35 -17.07 11.19
C ALA A 101 -8.22 -16.10 10.02
N ALA A 102 -7.59 -14.95 10.23
CA ALA A 102 -7.45 -13.88 9.25
C ALA A 102 -6.13 -14.01 8.46
N GLY A 103 -5.08 -14.54 9.08
CA GLY A 103 -3.91 -15.09 8.40
C GLY A 103 -3.18 -14.13 7.46
N GLY A 104 -3.09 -12.83 7.78
CA GLY A 104 -2.37 -11.84 7.00
C GLY A 104 -3.21 -11.05 6.00
N ILE A 105 -4.53 -11.02 6.18
CA ILE A 105 -5.46 -10.27 5.34
C ILE A 105 -5.26 -8.76 5.48
N PHE A 106 -5.39 -8.03 4.37
CA PHE A 106 -5.32 -6.58 4.33
C PHE A 106 -6.67 -5.95 4.65
N SER A 107 -6.69 -5.12 5.70
CA SER A 107 -7.90 -4.67 6.38
C SER A 107 -7.86 -3.18 6.72
N TYR A 108 -9.00 -2.62 7.13
CA TYR A 108 -9.12 -1.26 7.62
C TYR A 108 -10.11 -1.13 8.78
N LEU A 109 -9.86 -0.18 9.68
CA LEU A 109 -10.78 0.13 10.77
C LEU A 109 -12.08 0.72 10.22
N GLY A 110 -13.21 0.26 10.74
CA GLY A 110 -14.53 0.76 10.39
C GLY A 110 -15.63 -0.22 10.78
N PRO A 111 -16.21 -0.95 9.82
CA PRO A 111 -17.43 -1.74 10.03
C PRO A 111 -17.22 -2.98 10.88
N LEU A 112 -16.10 -3.69 10.68
CA LEU A 112 -15.82 -4.96 11.35
C LEU A 112 -15.09 -4.75 12.68
N TYR A 113 -14.10 -3.84 12.67
CA TYR A 113 -13.32 -3.49 13.84
C TYR A 113 -13.30 -1.98 14.01
N ASN A 114 -13.56 -1.50 15.23
CA ASN A 114 -13.54 -0.08 15.57
C ASN A 114 -12.24 0.35 16.26
N SER A 115 -11.32 -0.59 16.51
CA SER A 115 -10.06 -0.36 17.22
C SER A 115 -9.02 -1.41 16.85
N ILE A 116 -7.75 -1.03 16.99
CA ILE A 116 -6.59 -1.90 16.75
C ILE A 116 -6.40 -2.82 17.97
N THR A 117 -6.17 -4.10 17.68
CA THR A 117 -5.78 -5.10 18.69
C THR A 117 -4.33 -5.52 18.47
N PHE A 118 -3.80 -6.39 19.32
CA PHE A 118 -2.40 -6.86 19.20
C PHE A 118 -2.16 -7.71 17.93
N ASP A 119 -3.22 -8.26 17.34
CA ASP A 119 -3.15 -9.03 16.09
C ASP A 119 -3.29 -8.14 14.83
N HIS A 120 -3.43 -6.82 15.00
CA HIS A 120 -3.55 -5.87 13.90
C HIS A 120 -2.24 -5.11 13.72
N VAL A 121 -1.47 -5.47 12.70
CA VAL A 121 -0.20 -4.81 12.38
C VAL A 121 -0.46 -3.58 11.52
N THR A 122 -0.23 -2.39 12.08
CA THR A 122 -0.55 -1.10 11.43
C THR A 122 0.65 -0.44 10.76
N ASP A 123 1.81 -1.09 10.75
CA ASP A 123 3.07 -0.57 10.23
C ASP A 123 3.62 -1.46 9.11
N LYS A 124 4.89 -1.25 8.73
CA LYS A 124 5.62 -2.00 7.69
C LYS A 124 5.13 -1.82 6.26
N PHE A 125 4.14 -0.96 6.02
CA PHE A 125 3.81 -0.57 4.66
C PHE A 125 4.93 0.32 4.11
N THR A 126 5.37 0.05 2.89
CA THR A 126 6.32 0.92 2.19
C THR A 126 5.82 1.20 0.79
N ARG A 127 6.09 2.41 0.29
CA ARG A 127 5.82 2.80 -1.08
C ARG A 127 7.13 3.20 -1.74
N VAL A 128 7.42 2.61 -2.89
CA VAL A 128 8.67 2.83 -3.60
C VAL A 128 8.34 3.36 -4.99
N ALA A 129 8.84 4.57 -5.28
CA ALA A 129 8.78 5.14 -6.62
C ALA A 129 9.92 4.58 -7.48
N GLY A 130 9.54 3.97 -8.59
CA GLY A 130 10.43 3.59 -9.68
C GLY A 130 10.45 4.64 -10.80
N PRO A 131 11.14 4.35 -11.92
CA PRO A 131 11.20 5.27 -13.05
C PRO A 131 9.83 5.49 -13.72
N ASP A 132 9.00 4.43 -13.80
CA ASP A 132 7.76 4.43 -14.59
C ASP A 132 6.52 4.03 -13.78
N ILE A 133 6.68 3.57 -12.54
CA ILE A 133 5.59 3.17 -11.64
C ILE A 133 6.00 3.38 -10.17
N SER A 134 5.01 3.51 -9.28
CA SER A 134 5.19 3.39 -7.83
C SER A 134 4.47 2.15 -7.34
N GLN A 135 5.04 1.50 -6.34
CA GLN A 135 4.52 0.23 -5.83
C GLN A 135 4.38 0.24 -4.31
N LEU A 136 3.31 -0.38 -3.83
CA LEU A 136 3.05 -0.60 -2.41
C LEU A 136 3.50 -2.01 -2.01
N TYR A 137 4.21 -2.09 -0.90
CA TYR A 137 4.67 -3.34 -0.29
C TYR A 137 4.25 -3.42 1.17
N TYR A 138 4.23 -4.64 1.71
CA TYR A 138 4.15 -4.88 3.14
C TYR A 138 5.34 -5.73 3.59
N ASP A 139 6.12 -5.22 4.54
CA ASP A 139 7.33 -5.88 5.05
C ASP A 139 8.31 -6.30 3.94
N GLY A 140 8.41 -5.46 2.90
CA GLY A 140 9.20 -5.71 1.68
C GLY A 140 8.68 -6.85 0.79
N GLY A 141 7.50 -7.40 1.06
CA GLY A 141 6.85 -8.46 0.28
C GLY A 141 5.73 -7.97 -0.63
N ASN A 142 5.34 -8.87 -1.54
CA ASN A 142 4.23 -8.70 -2.48
C ASN A 142 2.88 -9.09 -1.85
N TRP A 143 1.84 -9.13 -2.69
CA TRP A 143 0.47 -9.39 -2.29
C TRP A 143 -0.05 -10.69 -2.90
N LEU A 144 -1.08 -11.26 -2.27
CA LEU A 144 -1.78 -12.44 -2.72
C LEU A 144 -3.27 -12.12 -2.89
N ALA A 145 -3.82 -12.44 -4.05
CA ALA A 145 -5.24 -12.37 -4.33
C ALA A 145 -5.82 -13.77 -4.16
N CYS A 146 -6.46 -14.04 -3.02
CA CYS A 146 -7.00 -15.36 -2.70
C CYS A 146 -8.50 -15.42 -3.04
N PRO A 147 -8.97 -16.45 -3.77
CA PRO A 147 -10.37 -16.56 -4.16
C PRO A 147 -11.33 -16.55 -2.97
N THR A 148 -12.48 -15.91 -3.14
CA THR A 148 -13.59 -15.98 -2.18
C THR A 148 -14.62 -17.04 -2.61
N GLN A 149 -15.77 -17.09 -1.92
CA GLN A 149 -16.90 -17.93 -2.34
C GLN A 149 -17.59 -17.43 -3.61
N THR A 150 -17.38 -16.15 -3.98
CA THR A 150 -17.92 -15.57 -5.22
C THR A 150 -16.88 -15.66 -6.32
N TYR A 151 -17.27 -16.23 -7.47
CA TYR A 151 -16.38 -16.31 -8.63
C TYR A 151 -15.97 -14.92 -9.11
N GLY A 152 -14.67 -14.73 -9.35
CA GLY A 152 -14.11 -13.45 -9.79
C GLY A 152 -13.84 -12.46 -8.65
N GLU A 153 -14.24 -12.76 -7.42
CA GLU A 153 -13.89 -11.98 -6.23
C GLU A 153 -12.71 -12.62 -5.51
N TYR A 154 -11.71 -11.79 -5.19
CA TYR A 154 -10.52 -12.17 -4.44
C TYR A 154 -10.36 -11.24 -3.25
N ILE A 155 -9.93 -11.79 -2.13
CA ILE A 155 -9.58 -11.03 -0.95
C ILE A 155 -8.05 -10.88 -0.88
N VAL A 156 -7.58 -9.72 -0.44
CA VAL A 156 -6.16 -9.35 -0.52
C VAL A 156 -5.44 -9.72 0.77
N TYR A 157 -4.34 -10.46 0.64
CA TYR A 157 -3.43 -10.81 1.72
C TYR A 157 -2.03 -10.25 1.46
N ALA A 158 -1.31 -9.95 2.53
CA ALA A 158 0.13 -9.72 2.46
C ALA A 158 0.88 -11.06 2.40
N ASP A 159 1.69 -11.28 1.37
CA ASP A 159 2.36 -12.58 1.13
C ASP A 159 3.25 -13.02 2.31
N LYS A 160 3.94 -12.06 2.92
CA LYS A 160 4.84 -12.27 4.07
C LYS A 160 4.10 -12.56 5.37
N ALA A 161 2.84 -12.18 5.49
CA ALA A 161 2.02 -12.42 6.65
C ALA A 161 1.02 -13.57 6.45
N TYR A 162 1.02 -14.21 5.28
CA TYR A 162 0.09 -15.28 4.96
C TYR A 162 0.27 -16.44 5.94
N GLY A 163 -0.73 -16.64 6.79
CA GLY A 163 -0.66 -17.54 7.95
C GLY A 163 -1.38 -18.88 7.79
N HIS A 164 -2.09 -19.10 6.68
CA HIS A 164 -2.81 -20.35 6.47
C HIS A 164 -1.87 -21.47 5.99
N GLU A 165 -2.01 -22.67 6.56
CA GLU A 165 -1.20 -23.83 6.18
C GLU A 165 -1.51 -24.35 4.77
N VAL A 166 -2.72 -24.07 4.26
CA VAL A 166 -3.24 -24.57 2.99
C VAL A 166 -3.88 -23.45 2.18
N GLY A 167 -4.04 -23.66 0.87
CA GLY A 167 -4.79 -22.78 0.00
C GLY A 167 -4.00 -21.64 -0.64
N LYS A 168 -2.75 -21.42 -0.22
CA LYS A 168 -1.86 -20.40 -0.82
C LYS A 168 -1.65 -20.64 -2.32
N GLU A 169 -1.60 -21.91 -2.72
CA GLU A 169 -1.47 -22.36 -4.10
C GLU A 169 -2.65 -21.95 -4.99
N ASN A 170 -3.79 -21.61 -4.41
CA ASN A 170 -4.97 -21.12 -5.13
C ASN A 170 -4.99 -19.58 -5.24
N CYS A 171 -4.07 -18.90 -4.55
CA CYS A 171 -3.96 -17.44 -4.60
C CYS A 171 -3.09 -17.01 -5.78
N ILE A 172 -3.42 -15.86 -6.37
CA ILE A 172 -2.65 -15.25 -7.45
C ILE A 172 -1.65 -14.26 -6.83
N PRO A 173 -0.33 -14.44 -7.01
CA PRO A 173 0.65 -13.44 -6.61
C PRO A 173 0.53 -12.19 -7.48
N PHE A 174 0.59 -11.01 -6.85
CA PHE A 174 0.51 -9.74 -7.57
C PHE A 174 1.26 -8.60 -6.87
N GLU A 175 1.50 -7.53 -7.60
CA GLU A 175 2.04 -6.28 -7.09
C GLU A 175 0.96 -5.20 -7.09
N ILE A 176 1.00 -4.26 -6.14
CA ILE A 176 0.10 -3.11 -6.14
C ILE A 176 0.84 -1.91 -6.71
N ARG A 177 0.42 -1.44 -7.88
CA ARG A 177 0.79 -0.12 -8.39
C ARG A 177 -0.01 0.96 -7.69
N THR A 178 0.63 2.07 -7.37
CA THR A 178 0.01 3.23 -6.72
C THR A 178 -0.02 4.41 -7.68
N ASP A 179 -1.21 4.78 -8.15
CA ASP A 179 -1.42 5.89 -9.07
C ASP A 179 -1.85 7.13 -8.29
N LYS A 180 -1.17 8.25 -8.50
CA LYS A 180 -1.49 9.52 -7.83
C LYS A 180 -2.94 9.95 -8.12
N VAL A 181 -3.59 10.52 -7.11
CA VAL A 181 -4.89 11.19 -7.26
C VAL A 181 -4.72 12.68 -6.95
N ASP A 182 -4.93 13.54 -7.95
CA ASP A 182 -4.80 15.00 -7.78
C ASP A 182 -5.98 15.62 -7.01
N GLU A 183 -7.18 15.10 -7.22
CA GLU A 183 -8.43 15.56 -6.59
C GLU A 183 -9.09 14.40 -5.83
N PRO A 184 -8.55 14.01 -4.66
CA PRO A 184 -9.05 12.88 -3.91
C PRO A 184 -10.40 13.18 -3.25
N GLN A 185 -11.32 12.23 -3.33
CA GLN A 185 -12.59 12.29 -2.61
C GLN A 185 -12.44 11.54 -1.28
N ALA A 186 -12.78 12.18 -0.17
CA ALA A 186 -12.85 11.52 1.12
C ALA A 186 -14.13 10.69 1.22
N CYS A 187 -13.98 9.40 1.52
CA CYS A 187 -15.08 8.45 1.62
C CYS A 187 -14.89 7.63 2.90
N LYS A 188 -16.00 7.41 3.63
CA LYS A 188 -16.05 6.40 4.69
C LYS A 188 -16.45 5.07 4.08
N TYR A 189 -15.59 4.07 4.21
CA TYR A 189 -15.80 2.69 3.76
C TYR A 189 -16.47 1.86 4.86
N LEU A 190 -17.39 1.00 4.44
CA LEU A 190 -18.40 0.32 5.25
C LEU A 190 -18.38 -1.19 5.03
#